data_AF-A0A662TAK8-F1
#
_entry.id   AF-A0A662TAK8-F1
#
_cell.length_a   1.000
_cell.length_b   1.000
_cell.length_c   1.000
_cell.angle_alpha   90.00
_cell.angle_beta   90.00
_cell.angle_gamma   90.00
#
_symmetry.space_group_name_H-M   'P 1'
#
loop_
_entity.id
_entity.type
_entity.pdbx_description
1 polymer ?
#
loop_
_entity_poly.entity_id
_entity_poly.type
_entity_poly.pdbx_seq_one_letter_code
_entity_poly.pdbx_strand_id
1 'polypeptide(L)'
;MSIESINVIVPPVRTKVEDAYVDILEVLKFKFPNGEVRYHVTCRIEWRGIRTRVFFIDCKDIEEFKQKISIELAKLKIMYLTLGLKGVLEVVGK
;
A
#
# COMPACT_ATOMS: atom_id res chain seq x y z
N MET A 1 23.16 24.15 -16.66
CA MET A 1 22.20 23.80 -15.60
C MET A 1 22.51 22.39 -15.14
N SER A 2 23.02 22.24 -13.92
CA SER A 2 23.33 20.95 -13.30
C SER A 2 22.10 20.42 -12.57
N ILE A 3 21.74 19.16 -12.80
CA ILE A 3 20.72 18.47 -11.99
C ILE A 3 21.39 18.09 -10.67
N GLU A 4 20.91 18.65 -9.55
CA GLU A 4 21.52 18.47 -8.22
C GLU A 4 21.14 17.14 -7.55
N SER A 5 20.01 16.52 -7.91
CA SER A 5 19.70 15.13 -7.52
C SER A 5 18.57 14.53 -8.37
N ILE A 6 18.64 13.22 -8.61
CA ILE A 6 17.59 12.43 -9.24
C ILE A 6 17.08 11.43 -8.19
N ASN A 7 15.85 11.63 -7.70
CA ASN A 7 15.16 10.67 -6.83
C ASN A 7 14.19 9.83 -7.66
N VAL A 8 14.63 8.65 -8.09
CA VAL A 8 13.76 7.67 -8.76
C VAL A 8 13.53 6.50 -7.80
N ILE A 9 12.26 6.26 -7.48
CA ILE A 9 11.84 5.06 -6.75
C ILE A 9 11.30 4.10 -7.79
N VAL A 10 12.02 3.00 -8.05
CA VAL A 10 11.64 1.98 -9.03
C VAL A 10 11.03 0.78 -8.30
N PRO A 11 9.74 0.47 -8.50
CA PRO A 11 9.14 -0.75 -7.96
C PRO A 11 9.85 -2.03 -8.46
N PRO A 12 9.86 -3.12 -7.68
CA PRO A 12 9.22 -3.25 -6.38
C PRO A 12 10.03 -2.60 -5.24
N VAL A 13 9.35 -1.86 -4.35
CA VAL A 13 9.96 -1.23 -3.17
C VAL A 13 9.23 -1.65 -1.91
N ARG A 14 9.98 -2.04 -0.89
CA ARG A 14 9.46 -2.31 0.46
C ARG A 14 9.66 -1.07 1.33
N THR A 15 8.59 -0.62 1.98
CA THR A 15 8.64 0.45 2.97
C THR A 15 7.93 0.05 4.26
N LYS A 16 8.22 0.75 5.36
CA LYS A 16 7.61 0.51 6.66
C LYS A 16 6.52 1.55 6.92
N VAL A 17 5.34 1.10 7.29
CA VAL A 17 4.23 1.94 7.74
C VAL A 17 3.76 1.41 9.09
N GLU A 18 3.92 2.21 10.14
CA GLU A 18 3.69 1.79 11.54
C GLU A 18 4.51 0.53 11.91
N ASP A 19 3.83 -0.54 12.32
CA ASP A 19 4.39 -1.84 12.69
C ASP A 19 4.26 -2.88 11.56
N ALA A 20 3.97 -2.45 10.33
CA ALA A 20 3.85 -3.31 9.15
C ALA A 20 4.81 -2.92 8.02
N TYR A 21 5.07 -3.87 7.12
CA TYR A 21 5.77 -3.62 5.86
C TYR A 21 4.77 -3.57 4.71
N VAL A 22 5.02 -2.68 3.76
CA VAL A 22 4.25 -2.56 2.52
C VAL A 22 5.18 -2.80 1.35
N ASP A 23 4.87 -3.80 0.53
CA ASP A 23 5.53 -3.99 -0.76
C ASP A 23 4.74 -3.22 -1.82
N ILE A 24 5.32 -2.15 -2.35
CA ILE A 24 4.81 -1.43 -3.52
C ILE A 24 5.35 -2.15 -4.75
N LEU A 25 4.47 -2.73 -5.55
CA LEU A 25 4.83 -3.58 -6.70
C LEU A 25 4.79 -2.81 -8.03
N GLU A 26 3.83 -1.89 -8.17
CA GLU A 26 3.65 -1.08 -9.38
C GLU A 26 2.98 0.25 -9.02
N VAL A 27 3.32 1.30 -9.75
CA VAL A 27 2.68 2.63 -9.62
C VAL A 27 2.35 3.15 -11.01
N LEU A 28 1.06 3.27 -11.31
CA LEU A 28 0.58 3.86 -12.56
C LEU A 28 0.05 5.26 -12.30
N LYS A 29 0.54 6.26 -13.04
CA LYS A 29 0.04 7.64 -12.97
C LYS A 29 -1.03 7.87 -14.03
N PHE A 30 -2.20 8.34 -13.64
CA PHE A 30 -3.30 8.68 -14.53
C PHE A 30 -3.75 10.13 -14.35
N LYS A 31 -4.16 10.75 -15.45
CA LYS A 31 -4.69 12.11 -15.48
C LYS A 31 -6.14 12.06 -15.96
N PHE A 32 -7.05 12.52 -15.13
CA PHE A 32 -8.47 12.59 -15.45
C PHE A 32 -8.78 13.77 -16.39
N PRO A 33 -9.93 13.75 -17.09
CA PRO A 33 -10.36 14.86 -17.96
C PRO A 33 -10.47 16.21 -17.26
N ASN A 34 -10.80 16.22 -15.95
CA ASN A 34 -10.85 17.43 -15.12
C ASN A 34 -9.46 17.98 -14.73
N GLY A 35 -8.39 17.33 -15.17
CA GLY A 35 -7.01 17.71 -14.86
C GLY A 35 -6.44 17.09 -13.57
N GLU A 36 -7.25 16.39 -12.77
CA GLU A 36 -6.77 15.71 -11.56
C GLU A 36 -5.78 14.60 -11.91
N VAL A 37 -4.69 14.54 -11.16
CA VAL A 37 -3.69 13.46 -11.24
C VAL A 37 -3.94 12.50 -10.09
N ARG A 38 -3.92 11.20 -10.40
CA ARG A 38 -3.94 10.15 -9.40
C ARG A 38 -2.93 9.05 -9.74
N TYR A 39 -2.64 8.26 -8.74
CA TYR A 39 -1.70 7.15 -8.77
C TYR A 39 -2.43 5.88 -8.37
N HIS A 40 -2.30 4.84 -9.18
CA HIS A 40 -2.82 3.52 -8.92
C HIS A 40 -1.66 2.69 -8.42
N VAL A 41 -1.63 2.44 -7.12
CA VAL A 41 -0.50 1.80 -6.45
C VAL A 41 -0.87 0.36 -6.14
N THR A 42 -0.30 -0.58 -6.88
CA THR A 42 -0.42 -2.01 -6.62
C THR A 42 0.53 -2.38 -5.49
N CYS A 43 0.01 -2.92 -4.39
CA CYS A 43 0.79 -3.23 -3.20
C CYS A 43 0.24 -4.44 -2.42
N ARG A 44 0.98 -4.84 -1.39
CA ARG A 44 0.54 -5.80 -0.36
C ARG A 44 1.13 -5.44 1.00
N ILE A 45 0.45 -5.85 2.06
CA ILE A 45 0.85 -5.58 3.45
C ILE A 45 1.36 -6.87 4.08
N GLU A 46 2.42 -6.76 4.87
CA GLU A 46 2.95 -7.80 5.74
C GLU A 46 2.95 -7.30 7.19
N TRP A 47 2.15 -7.94 8.05
CA TRP A 47 2.01 -7.59 9.46
C TRP A 47 1.92 -8.87 10.31
N ARG A 48 2.81 -9.01 11.31
CA ARG A 48 2.86 -10.19 12.20
C ARG A 48 2.90 -11.54 11.45
N GLY A 49 3.66 -11.61 10.37
CA GLY A 49 3.76 -12.81 9.52
C GLY A 49 2.54 -13.07 8.64
N ILE A 50 1.49 -12.25 8.73
CA ILE A 50 0.33 -12.28 7.83
C ILE A 50 0.67 -11.43 6.62
N ARG A 51 0.69 -12.06 5.45
CA ARG A 51 0.85 -11.38 4.16
C ARG A 51 -0.50 -11.32 3.45
N THR A 52 -0.93 -10.13 3.08
CA THR A 52 -2.15 -9.98 2.29
C THR A 52 -1.91 -10.42 0.85
N ARG A 53 -3.00 -10.78 0.16
CA ARG A 53 -3.06 -10.74 -1.30
C ARG A 53 -2.63 -9.37 -1.84
N VAL A 54 -2.27 -9.34 -3.12
CA VAL A 54 -2.02 -8.08 -3.84
C VAL A 54 -3.35 -7.34 -4.01
N PHE A 55 -3.33 -6.04 -3.77
CA PHE A 55 -4.45 -5.13 -3.98
C PHE A 55 -3.92 -3.79 -4.49
N PHE A 56 -4.83 -2.86 -4.81
CA PHE A 56 -4.47 -1.53 -5.28
C PHE A 56 -5.04 -0.43 -4.39
N ILE A 57 -4.34 0.69 -4.34
CA ILE A 57 -4.80 1.94 -3.73
C ILE A 57 -4.70 3.04 -4.76
N ASP A 58 -5.83 3.71 -5.02
CA ASP A 58 -5.82 4.98 -5.75
C ASP A 58 -5.56 6.14 -4.78
N CYS A 59 -4.56 6.96 -5.05
CA CYS A 59 -4.22 8.14 -4.24
C CYS A 59 -3.80 9.33 -5.10
N LYS A 60 -3.89 10.54 -4.57
CA LYS A 60 -3.44 11.78 -5.21
C LYS A 60 -1.95 12.01 -5.00
N ASP A 61 -1.43 11.60 -3.85
CA ASP A 61 -0.05 11.77 -3.45
C ASP A 61 0.38 10.68 -2.44
N ILE A 62 1.62 10.79 -1.97
CA ILE A 62 2.22 9.86 -1.02
C ILE A 62 1.58 9.92 0.37
N GLU A 63 1.02 11.07 0.76
CA GLU A 63 0.39 11.24 2.08
C GLU A 63 -0.98 10.58 2.09
N GLU A 64 -1.80 10.77 1.04
CA GLU A 64 -3.06 10.03 0.88
C GLU A 64 -2.79 8.51 0.76
N PHE A 65 -1.71 8.11 0.08
CA PHE A 65 -1.31 6.69 0.03
C PHE A 65 -1.03 6.15 1.45
N LYS A 66 -0.21 6.84 2.22
CA LYS A 66 0.15 6.44 3.59
C LYS A 66 -1.09 6.34 4.49
N GLN A 67 -2.00 7.32 4.42
CA GLN A 67 -3.25 7.31 5.17
C GLN A 67 -4.13 6.12 4.79
N LYS A 68 -4.27 5.82 3.50
CA LYS A 68 -5.07 4.67 3.03
C LYS A 68 -4.44 3.34 3.44
N ILE A 69 -3.11 3.21 3.40
CA ILE A 69 -2.41 2.04 3.95
C ILE A 69 -2.70 1.87 5.44
N SER A 70 -2.63 2.93 6.24
CA SER A 70 -2.96 2.86 7.67
C SER A 70 -4.40 2.38 7.91
N ILE A 71 -5.35 2.77 7.05
CA ILE A 71 -6.74 2.26 7.09
C ILE A 71 -6.79 0.76 6.76
N GLU A 72 -6.09 0.31 5.71
CA GLU A 72 -6.02 -1.12 5.37
C GLU A 72 -5.37 -1.95 6.50
N LEU A 73 -4.32 -1.43 7.13
CA LEU A 73 -3.67 -2.05 8.27
C LEU A 73 -4.60 -2.10 9.49
N ALA A 74 -5.38 -1.04 9.75
CA ALA A 74 -6.37 -1.03 10.81
C ALA A 74 -7.45 -2.10 10.58
N LYS A 75 -7.94 -2.27 9.35
CA LYS A 75 -8.87 -3.34 9.00
C LYS A 75 -8.26 -4.72 9.27
N LEU A 76 -7.01 -4.94 8.88
CA LEU A 76 -6.29 -6.19 9.16
C LEU A 76 -6.17 -6.46 10.67
N LYS A 77 -5.81 -5.43 11.45
CA LYS A 77 -5.73 -5.50 12.92
C LYS A 77 -7.09 -5.84 13.55
N ILE A 78 -8.17 -5.20 13.11
CA ILE A 78 -9.53 -5.48 13.59
C ILE A 78 -9.93 -6.92 13.23
N MET A 79 -9.68 -7.37 12.01
CA MET A 79 -9.97 -8.75 11.61
C MET A 79 -9.21 -9.76 12.47
N TYR A 80 -7.95 -9.48 12.80
CA TYR A 80 -7.16 -10.33 13.69
C TYR A 80 -7.74 -10.40 15.10
N LEU A 81 -8.17 -9.26 15.65
CA LEU A 81 -8.80 -9.20 16.97
C LEU A 81 -10.13 -9.96 17.02
N THR A 82 -10.91 -9.91 15.93
CA THR A 82 -12.25 -10.51 15.88
C THR A 82 -12.23 -12.00 15.51
N LEU A 83 -11.40 -12.40 14.54
CA LEU A 83 -11.42 -13.74 13.93
C LEU A 83 -10.20 -14.60 14.31
N GLY A 84 -9.18 -14.00 14.94
CA GLY A 84 -7.89 -14.64 15.16
C GLY A 84 -7.11 -14.89 13.86
N LEU A 85 -5.94 -15.51 14.00
CA LEU A 85 -5.03 -15.76 12.87
C LEU A 85 -5.68 -16.59 11.74
N LYS A 86 -6.36 -17.69 12.10
CA LYS A 86 -6.95 -18.61 11.13
C LYS A 86 -7.99 -17.90 10.25
N GLY A 87 -8.92 -17.15 10.86
CA GLY A 87 -9.94 -16.44 10.11
C GLY A 87 -9.39 -15.30 9.26
N VAL A 88 -8.33 -14.61 9.71
CA VAL A 88 -7.64 -13.62 8.86
C VAL A 88 -7.06 -14.28 7.62
N LEU A 89 -6.32 -15.40 7.78
CA LEU A 89 -5.70 -16.10 6.67
C LEU A 89 -6.73 -16.61 5.65
N GLU A 90 -7.91 -17.04 6.09
CA GLU A 90 -8.99 -17.45 5.17
C GLU A 90 -9.49 -16.29 4.29
N VAL A 91 -9.44 -15.05 4.79
CA VAL A 91 -9.94 -13.85 4.08
C VAL A 91 -8.87 -13.15 3.25
N VAL A 92 -7.66 -12.99 3.81
CA VAL A 92 -6.58 -12.20 3.18
C VAL A 92 -5.46 -13.05 2.61
N GLY A 93 -5.33 -14.29 3.09
CA GLY A 93 -4.27 -15.23 2.72
C GLY A 93 -4.72 -16.15 1.58
N LYS A 94 -4.73 -15.61 0.36
CA LYS A 94 -4.67 -16.39 -0.89
C LYS A 94 -3.83 -15.64 -1.90
#